data_AF-A0A847NNE3-F1
#
_entry.id   AF-A0A847NNE3-F1
#
_cell.length_a   1.000
_cell.length_b   1.000
_cell.length_c   1.000
_cell.angle_alpha   90.00
_cell.angle_beta   90.00
_cell.angle_gamma   90.00
#
_symmetry.space_group_name_H-M   'P 1'
#
loop_
_entity.id
_entity.type
_entity.pdbx_description
1 polymer ?
#
loop_
_entity_poly.entity_id
_entity_poly.type
_entity_poly.pdbx_seq_one_letter_code
_entity_poly.pdbx_strand_id
1 'polypeptide(L)'
;MVGVYFDNRLIDELISSDDEKASEFLVEATDKLLQKYEIQEIIYANGPGSFMGIKVAYIIFQTLSIALKIPFHSVSGFDLNGKKPIQANKHLSFVLDDAGKITLKKSKGESFALPLDISNLNISSDILPNYVIDAI
;
A
#
# COMPACT_ATOMS: atom_id res chain seq x y z
N MET A 1 -3.98 -3.17 -6.35
CA MET A 1 -3.26 -2.26 -7.27
C MET A 1 -1.77 -2.37 -7.04
N VAL A 2 -0.96 -2.38 -8.11
CA VAL A 2 0.49 -2.27 -8.09
C VAL A 2 0.88 -1.27 -9.19
N GLY A 3 1.79 -0.34 -8.89
CA GLY A 3 2.27 0.65 -9.86
C GLY A 3 3.79 0.53 -10.06
N VAL A 4 4.26 0.84 -11.27
CA VAL A 4 5.68 0.99 -11.58
C VAL A 4 5.97 2.47 -11.80
N TYR A 5 7.01 2.94 -11.14
CA TYR A 5 7.44 4.34 -11.21
C TYR A 5 8.83 4.43 -11.79
N PHE A 6 9.05 5.41 -12.67
CA PHE A 6 10.35 5.80 -13.19
C PHE A 6 10.50 7.32 -13.04
N ASP A 7 11.61 7.78 -12.46
CA ASP A 7 11.82 9.17 -12.06
C ASP A 7 10.61 9.75 -11.27
N ASN A 8 10.13 8.98 -10.30
CA ASN A 8 8.96 9.26 -9.45
C ASN A 8 7.61 9.36 -10.19
N ARG A 9 7.54 9.09 -11.49
CA ARG A 9 6.29 9.15 -12.27
C ARG A 9 5.74 7.78 -12.55
N LEU A 10 4.43 7.61 -12.41
CA LEU A 10 3.74 6.38 -12.76
C LEU A 10 3.87 6.11 -14.26
N ILE A 11 4.43 4.95 -14.63
CA ILE A 11 4.61 4.54 -16.04
C ILE A 11 3.84 3.26 -16.40
N ASP A 12 3.41 2.49 -15.39
CA ASP A 12 2.64 1.26 -15.57
C ASP A 12 1.81 1.00 -14.33
N GLU A 13 0.64 0.38 -14.51
CA GLU A 13 -0.22 -0.01 -13.40
C GLU A 13 -0.96 -1.31 -13.68
N LEU A 14 -1.13 -2.09 -12.62
CA LEU A 14 -1.95 -3.29 -12.60
C LEU A 14 -3.01 -3.11 -11.50
N ILE A 15 -4.27 -3.32 -11.88
CA ILE A 15 -5.42 -3.19 -10.99
C ILE A 15 -6.10 -4.56 -10.91
N SER A 16 -6.34 -5.04 -9.69
CA SER A 16 -7.04 -6.30 -9.43
C SER A 16 -8.52 -6.16 -9.73
N SER A 17 -9.20 -7.28 -10.00
CA SER A 17 -10.66 -7.29 -9.99
C SER A 17 -11.20 -7.29 -8.55
N ASP A 18 -12.47 -6.89 -8.36
CA ASP A 18 -13.06 -6.66 -7.03
C ASP A 18 -13.09 -7.93 -6.14
N ASP A 19 -13.22 -9.11 -6.74
CA ASP A 19 -13.32 -10.40 -6.04
C ASP A 19 -11.99 -11.18 -5.97
N GLU A 20 -10.90 -10.59 -6.50
CA GLU A 20 -9.60 -11.25 -6.55
C GLU A 20 -8.89 -11.19 -5.21
N LYS A 21 -8.33 -12.32 -4.78
CA LYS A 21 -7.54 -12.34 -3.55
C LYS A 21 -6.23 -11.59 -3.75
N ALA A 22 -5.89 -10.74 -2.79
CA ALA A 22 -4.63 -10.00 -2.80
C ALA A 22 -3.40 -10.89 -3.01
N SER A 23 -3.38 -12.11 -2.45
CA SER A 23 -2.27 -13.05 -2.64
C SER A 23 -2.12 -13.52 -4.08
N GLU A 24 -3.22 -13.79 -4.78
CA GLU A 24 -3.22 -14.27 -6.17
C GLU A 24 -2.80 -13.12 -7.09
N PHE A 25 -3.46 -11.98 -6.94
CA PHE A 25 -3.15 -10.76 -7.69
C PHE A 25 -1.69 -10.33 -7.54
N LEU A 26 -1.16 -10.27 -6.31
CA LEU A 26 0.19 -9.77 -6.08
C LEU A 26 1.26 -10.69 -6.67
N VAL A 27 1.05 -12.02 -6.65
CA VAL A 27 1.98 -12.97 -7.27
C VAL A 27 1.99 -12.78 -8.79
N GLU A 28 0.83 -12.73 -9.42
CA GLU A 28 0.72 -12.54 -10.88
C GLU A 28 1.25 -11.18 -11.32
N ALA A 29 0.89 -10.12 -10.60
CA ALA A 29 1.36 -8.77 -10.90
C ALA A 29 2.88 -8.68 -10.80
N THR A 30 3.46 -9.24 -9.74
CA THR A 30 4.91 -9.21 -9.53
C THR A 30 5.63 -9.97 -10.64
N ASP A 31 5.17 -11.17 -11.01
CA ASP A 31 5.77 -11.96 -12.11
C ASP A 31 5.79 -11.19 -13.43
N LYS A 32 4.65 -10.61 -13.82
CA LYS A 32 4.55 -9.77 -15.03
C LYS A 32 5.51 -8.59 -15.02
N LEU A 33 5.62 -7.89 -13.89
CA LEU A 33 6.46 -6.71 -13.77
C LEU A 33 7.95 -7.06 -13.80
N LEU A 34 8.36 -8.15 -13.16
CA LEU A 34 9.76 -8.61 -13.16
C LEU A 34 10.23 -9.09 -14.55
N GLN A 35 9.33 -9.57 -15.39
CA GLN A 35 9.65 -9.92 -16.78
C GLN A 35 9.86 -8.68 -17.67
N LYS A 36 9.32 -7.52 -17.28
CA LYS A 36 9.31 -6.29 -18.07
C LYS A 36 10.33 -5.25 -17.59
N TYR A 37 10.61 -5.21 -16.29
CA TYR A 37 11.40 -4.16 -15.66
C TYR A 37 12.46 -4.72 -14.72
N GLU A 38 13.61 -4.04 -14.67
CA GLU A 38 14.60 -4.24 -13.62
C GLU A 38 14.21 -3.40 -12.40
N ILE A 39 13.55 -4.03 -11.43
CA ILE A 39 13.04 -3.34 -10.23
C ILE A 39 14.19 -2.99 -9.29
N GLN A 40 14.34 -1.70 -8.97
CA GLN A 40 15.43 -1.19 -8.14
C GLN A 40 15.05 -1.03 -6.66
N GLU A 41 13.77 -0.88 -6.34
CA GLU A 41 13.26 -0.74 -4.98
C GLU A 41 11.79 -1.15 -4.91
N ILE A 42 11.30 -1.43 -3.69
CA ILE A 42 9.89 -1.70 -3.43
C ILE A 42 9.39 -0.74 -2.36
N ILE A 43 8.27 -0.08 -2.62
CA ILE A 43 7.53 0.74 -1.65
C ILE A 43 6.13 0.14 -1.50
N TYR A 44 5.70 -0.12 -0.26
CA TYR A 44 4.36 -0.65 0.00
C TYR A 44 3.58 0.15 1.03
N ALA A 45 2.26 0.14 0.92
CA ALA A 45 1.37 0.73 1.92
C ALA A 45 1.31 -0.17 3.16
N ASN A 46 1.92 0.25 4.27
CA ASN A 46 1.96 -0.56 5.50
C ASN A 46 0.73 -0.36 6.40
N GLY A 47 -0.12 0.62 6.11
CA GLY A 47 -1.39 0.84 6.81
C GLY A 47 -1.73 2.32 6.99
N PRO A 48 -2.97 2.61 7.45
CA PRO A 48 -4.02 1.64 7.77
C PRO A 48 -4.73 1.08 6.53
N GLY A 49 -5.44 -0.03 6.68
CA GLY A 49 -6.13 -0.72 5.57
C GLY A 49 -6.56 -2.14 5.95
N SER A 50 -6.82 -2.98 4.94
CA SER A 50 -7.18 -4.39 5.15
C SER A 50 -6.07 -5.13 5.90
N PHE A 51 -6.36 -5.64 7.10
CA PHE A 51 -5.42 -6.39 7.93
C PHE A 51 -4.74 -7.53 7.15
N MET A 52 -5.55 -8.34 6.43
CA MET A 52 -5.03 -9.46 5.66
C MET A 52 -4.26 -9.00 4.42
N GLY A 53 -4.76 -7.96 3.73
CA GLY A 53 -4.10 -7.41 2.54
C GLY A 53 -2.71 -6.88 2.84
N ILE A 54 -2.56 -6.11 3.93
CA ILE A 54 -1.28 -5.57 4.37
C ILE A 54 -0.32 -6.71 4.75
N LYS A 55 -0.80 -7.69 5.52
CA LYS A 55 0.03 -8.83 5.96
C LYS A 55 0.57 -9.64 4.78
N VAL A 56 -0.29 -9.95 3.81
CA VAL A 56 0.09 -10.69 2.60
C VAL A 56 1.07 -9.90 1.75
N ALA A 57 0.79 -8.62 1.51
CA ALA A 57 1.69 -7.73 0.76
C ALA A 57 3.07 -7.65 1.41
N TYR A 58 3.14 -7.45 2.72
CA TYR A 58 4.40 -7.41 3.47
C TYR A 58 5.23 -8.68 3.26
N ILE A 59 4.64 -9.87 3.44
CA ILE A 59 5.37 -11.14 3.30
C ILE A 59 5.90 -11.30 1.87
N ILE A 60 5.08 -11.02 0.86
CA ILE A 60 5.46 -11.16 -0.55
C ILE A 60 6.60 -10.20 -0.90
N PHE A 61 6.43 -8.91 -0.61
CA PHE A 61 7.41 -7.88 -0.96
C PHE A 61 8.69 -7.98 -0.12
N GLN A 62 8.61 -8.35 1.15
CA GLN A 62 9.79 -8.65 1.96
C GLN A 62 10.58 -9.79 1.32
N THR A 63 9.91 -10.88 0.95
CA THR A 63 10.56 -12.04 0.30
C THR A 63 11.22 -11.63 -1.00
N LEU A 64 10.53 -10.83 -1.81
CA LEU A 64 11.05 -10.34 -3.09
C LEU A 64 12.28 -9.43 -2.91
N SER A 65 12.23 -8.51 -1.93
CA SER A 65 13.35 -7.62 -1.64
C SER A 65 14.62 -8.38 -1.25
N ILE A 66 14.47 -9.46 -0.47
CA ILE A 66 15.58 -10.32 -0.07
C ILE A 66 16.12 -11.09 -1.28
N ALA A 67 15.23 -11.64 -2.11
CA ALA A 67 15.62 -12.42 -3.29
C ALA A 67 16.38 -11.57 -4.33
N LEU A 68 15.90 -10.35 -4.57
CA LEU A 68 16.48 -9.41 -5.54
C LEU A 68 17.60 -8.54 -4.96
N LYS A 69 17.78 -8.54 -3.63
CA LYS A 69 18.72 -7.69 -2.90
C LYS A 69 18.51 -6.19 -3.16
N ILE A 70 17.24 -5.78 -3.14
CA ILE A 70 16.83 -4.39 -3.35
C ILE A 70 16.24 -3.77 -2.08
N PRO A 71 16.26 -2.44 -1.93
CA PRO A 71 15.62 -1.75 -0.82
C PRO A 71 14.12 -2.03 -0.74
N PHE A 72 13.61 -2.09 0.49
CA PHE A 72 12.20 -2.23 0.80
C PHE A 72 11.80 -1.14 1.79
N HIS A 73 10.76 -0.41 1.44
CA HIS A 73 10.28 0.75 2.19
C HIS A 73 8.77 0.68 2.38
N SER A 74 8.29 1.41 3.38
CA SER A 74 6.87 1.60 3.60
C SER A 74 6.44 3.05 3.37
N VAL A 75 5.15 3.22 3.15
CA VAL A 75 4.46 4.50 3.16
C VAL A 75 3.10 4.35 3.84
N SER A 76 2.61 5.38 4.51
CA SER A 76 1.27 5.32 5.09
C SER A 76 0.21 5.31 4.01
N GLY A 77 -0.88 4.56 4.21
CA GLY A 77 -2.07 4.66 3.38
C GLY A 77 -2.63 6.08 3.29
N PHE A 78 -2.43 6.91 4.33
CA PHE A 78 -2.87 8.30 4.31
C PHE A 78 -2.03 9.19 3.40
N ASP A 79 -0.74 8.90 3.22
CA ASP A 79 0.09 9.64 2.26
C ASP A 79 -0.35 9.36 0.82
N LEU A 80 -0.86 8.16 0.56
CA LEU A 80 -1.37 7.75 -0.76
C LEU A 80 -2.78 8.25 -1.06
N ASN A 81 -3.60 8.51 -0.02
CA ASN A 81 -4.99 8.94 -0.18
C ASN A 81 -5.22 10.43 0.13
N GLY A 82 -4.16 11.25 0.12
CA GLY A 82 -4.26 12.68 0.41
C GLY A 82 -4.84 12.98 1.81
N LYS A 83 -4.52 12.12 2.79
CA LYS A 83 -4.99 12.18 4.18
C LYS A 83 -6.52 12.08 4.36
N LYS A 84 -7.23 11.60 3.34
CA LYS A 84 -8.68 11.36 3.40
C LYS A 84 -9.02 10.05 4.13
N PRO A 85 -10.27 9.89 4.61
CA PRO A 85 -10.69 8.66 5.29
C PRO A 85 -10.49 7.38 4.46
N ILE A 86 -9.92 6.36 5.10
CA ILE A 86 -9.62 5.06 4.50
C ILE A 86 -10.64 4.04 5.02
N GLN A 87 -11.35 3.37 4.12
CA GLN A 87 -12.39 2.44 4.53
C GLN A 87 -11.83 1.28 5.37
N ALA A 88 -12.41 1.07 6.56
CA ALA A 88 -12.09 -0.09 7.41
C ALA A 88 -13.13 -1.19 7.23
N ASN A 89 -14.41 -0.81 7.16
CA ASN A 89 -15.54 -1.70 6.88
C ASN A 89 -16.72 -0.90 6.28
N LYS A 90 -17.90 -1.52 6.19
CA LYS A 90 -19.11 -0.87 5.62
C LYS A 90 -19.57 0.39 6.37
N HIS A 91 -19.16 0.59 7.62
CA HIS A 91 -19.65 1.66 8.49
C HIS A 91 -18.55 2.58 9.04
N LEU A 92 -17.32 2.09 9.12
CA LEU A 92 -16.19 2.78 9.74
C LEU A 92 -15.06 2.99 8.74
N SER A 93 -14.39 4.12 8.90
CA SER A 93 -13.16 4.46 8.20
C SER A 93 -12.10 4.91 9.20
N PHE A 94 -10.85 4.62 8.89
CA PHE A 94 -9.70 5.21 9.56
C PHE A 94 -9.60 6.68 9.18
N VAL A 95 -9.47 7.55 10.18
CA VAL A 95 -9.32 8.99 10.03
C VAL A 95 -8.07 9.43 10.78
N LEU A 96 -7.19 10.13 10.07
CA LEU A 96 -6.04 10.82 10.65
C LEU A 96 -6.49 12.17 11.19
N ASP A 97 -6.28 12.43 12.48
CA ASP A 97 -6.55 13.74 13.08
C ASP A 97 -5.36 14.69 12.97
N ASP A 98 -5.58 15.96 13.33
CA ASP A 98 -4.57 17.02 13.25
C ASP A 98 -3.36 16.78 14.19
N ALA A 99 -3.52 15.91 15.20
CA ALA A 99 -2.45 15.50 16.10
C ALA A 99 -1.66 14.29 15.57
N GLY A 100 -1.99 13.78 14.38
CA GLY A 100 -1.35 12.62 13.76
C GLY A 100 -1.84 11.27 14.30
N LYS A 101 -2.92 11.25 15.07
CA LYS A 101 -3.51 10.01 15.61
C LYS A 101 -4.53 9.43 14.64
N ILE A 102 -4.45 8.12 14.44
CA ILE A 102 -5.41 7.37 13.62
C ILE A 102 -6.56 6.90 14.52
N THR A 103 -7.80 7.20 14.13
CA THR A 103 -9.02 6.81 14.85
C THR A 103 -10.06 6.20 13.91
N LEU A 104 -10.92 5.31 14.40
CA LEU A 104 -12.06 4.80 13.65
C LEU A 104 -13.27 5.72 13.84
N LYS A 105 -13.82 6.23 12.73
CA LYS A 105 -15.00 7.10 12.72
C LYS A 105 -16.02 6.60 11.70
N LYS A 106 -17.30 6.90 11.96
CA LYS A 106 -18.35 6.75 10.96
C LYS A 106 -18.12 7.76 9.84
N SER A 107 -17.55 7.29 8.74
CA SER A 107 -17.29 8.08 7.54
C SER A 107 -17.33 7.15 6.34
N LYS A 108 -17.74 7.69 5.19
CA LYS A 108 -17.54 7.00 3.91
C LYS A 108 -16.04 7.00 3.62
N GLY A 109 -15.52 5.86 3.17
CA GLY A 109 -14.16 5.80 2.63
C GLY A 109 -14.12 6.44 1.26
N GLU A 110 -12.98 7.02 0.94
CA GLU A 110 -12.69 7.55 -0.40
C GLU A 110 -12.06 6.46 -1.28
N SER A 111 -12.27 6.56 -2.59
CA SER A 111 -11.64 5.65 -3.55
C SER A 111 -10.13 5.87 -3.60
N PHE A 112 -9.37 4.79 -3.62
CA PHE A 112 -7.93 4.85 -3.84
C PHE A 112 -7.61 4.95 -5.33
N ALA A 113 -6.56 5.71 -5.64
CA ALA A 113 -5.89 5.73 -6.92
C ALA A 113 -4.37 5.69 -6.67
N LEU A 114 -3.61 5.17 -7.63
CA LEU A 114 -2.15 5.31 -7.57
C LEU A 114 -1.80 6.79 -7.82
N PRO A 115 -0.92 7.40 -7.02
CA PRO A 115 -0.46 8.75 -7.29
C PRO A 115 0.29 8.79 -8.63
N LEU A 116 0.15 9.88 -9.39
CA LEU A 116 0.92 10.06 -10.63
C LEU A 116 2.39 10.43 -10.36
N ASP A 117 2.67 10.96 -9.17
CA ASP A 117 3.98 11.40 -8.72
C ASP A 117 4.19 11.00 -7.25
N ILE A 118 5.34 10.41 -6.93
CA ILE A 118 5.67 9.91 -5.59
C ILE A 118 6.79 10.72 -4.88
N SER A 119 7.27 11.81 -5.46
CA SER A 119 8.38 12.61 -4.89
C SER A 119 8.08 13.20 -3.51
N ASN A 120 6.81 13.39 -3.17
CA ASN A 120 6.37 13.97 -1.90
C ASN A 120 5.87 12.93 -0.89
N LEU A 121 6.05 11.63 -1.15
CA LEU A 121 5.66 10.59 -0.20
C LEU A 121 6.62 10.55 0.99
N ASN A 122 6.05 10.34 2.18
CA ASN A 122 6.83 10.11 3.40
C ASN A 122 7.28 8.64 3.44
N ILE A 123 8.32 8.33 2.67
CA ILE A 123 8.91 6.98 2.59
C ILE A 123 9.66 6.68 3.90
N SER A 124 9.39 5.52 4.48
CA SER A 124 9.97 5.07 5.76
C SER A 124 10.79 3.79 5.59
N SER A 125 11.87 3.68 6.36
CA SER A 125 12.62 2.43 6.54
C SER A 125 11.98 1.49 7.57
N ASP A 126 11.02 1.96 8.36
CA ASP A 126 10.20 1.09 9.21
C ASP A 126 9.13 0.41 8.35
N ILE A 127 9.49 -0.78 7.89
CA ILE A 127 8.70 -1.58 6.97
C ILE A 127 7.62 -2.40 7.66
N LEU A 128 7.46 -2.34 8.98
CA LEU A 128 6.50 -3.20 9.67
C LEU A 128 5.05 -2.79 9.36
N PRO A 129 4.13 -3.77 9.20
CA PRO A 129 2.71 -3.50 9.08
C PRO A 129 2.15 -2.69 10.26
N ASN A 130 1.40 -1.63 9.94
CA ASN A 130 0.66 -0.82 10.90
C ASN A 130 -0.82 -1.24 10.91
N TYR A 131 -1.15 -2.21 11.76
CA TYR A 131 -2.46 -2.86 11.76
C TYR A 131 -3.60 -2.05 12.39
N VAL A 132 -3.33 -0.88 13.00
CA VAL A 132 -4.29 -0.01 13.72
C VAL A 132 -5.52 -0.79 14.22
N ILE A 133 -5.30 -1.61 15.24
CA ILE A 133 -6.33 -2.47 15.82
C ILE A 133 -6.96 -1.71 16.98
N ASP A 134 -8.29 -1.54 16.96
CA ASP A 134 -9.00 -1.08 18.16
C ASP A 134 -8.90 -2.17 19.24
N ALA A 135 -8.56 -1.76 20.47
CA ALA A 135 -8.67 -2.66 21.61
C ALA A 135 -10.14 -3.09 21.77
N ILE A 136 -10.39 -4.39 21.70
CA ILE A 136 -11.69 -5.01 22.01
C ILE A 136 -11.84 -5.06 23.53
#